data_AF-A0A938HUF0-F1
#
_entry.id   AF-A0A938HUF0-F1
#
_cell.length_a   1.000
_cell.length_b   1.000
_cell.length_c   1.000
_cell.angle_alpha   90.00
_cell.angle_beta   90.00
_cell.angle_gamma   90.00
#
_symmetry.space_group_name_H-M   'P 1'
#
loop_
_entity.id
_entity.type
_entity.pdbx_description
1 polymer ?
#
loop_
_entity_poly.entity_id
_entity_poly.type
_entity_poly.pdbx_seq_one_letter_code
_entity_poly.pdbx_strand_id
1 'polypeptide(L)'
;MFIRPESRIKMRLLLLTGGKHPYHESTPILTRLLRGAGHTVKVSKSARELASPTVKNYDAIVLNTRRRKDTDNHFTTAQENGFRQYVAEGGGLISIHISAESPEWPEMKKITGGGWVTGVSNHPPFGRFTVHVRNKAHPCARGIRDFETDDELYCDLNIQPGIDVFLGAPHAGKERPLGWTHKYGKGKVFNLALGHNGIAHQNRGFQKLVLNGVAWATAR
;
A
#
# COMPACT_ATOMS: atom_id res chain seq x y z
N MET A 1 -0.61 2.82 39.33
CA MET A 1 -0.42 1.56 38.57
C MET A 1 -0.15 1.95 37.12
N PHE A 2 1.13 1.97 36.71
CA PHE A 2 1.48 2.34 35.34
C PHE A 2 1.20 1.15 34.42
N ILE A 3 0.21 1.31 33.54
CA ILE A 3 -0.05 0.36 32.47
C ILE A 3 1.20 0.35 31.57
N ARG A 4 1.94 -0.76 31.56
CA ARG A 4 3.00 -0.97 30.58
C ARG A 4 2.36 -0.95 29.18
N PRO A 5 2.87 -0.17 28.22
CA PRO A 5 2.38 -0.28 26.86
C PRO A 5 2.61 -1.72 26.40
N GLU A 6 1.57 -2.38 25.87
CA GLU A 6 1.71 -3.68 25.21
C GLU A 6 2.91 -3.62 24.26
N SER A 7 3.83 -4.59 24.36
CA SER A 7 5.01 -4.64 23.52
C SER A 7 4.59 -4.75 22.06
N ARG A 8 4.59 -3.64 21.33
CA ARG A 8 4.32 -3.64 19.89
C ARG A 8 5.46 -4.39 19.22
N ILE A 9 5.14 -5.48 18.52
CA ILE A 9 6.15 -6.29 17.82
C ILE A 9 6.85 -5.40 16.78
N LYS A 10 8.17 -5.29 16.91
CA LYS A 10 9.01 -4.47 16.04
C LYS A 10 9.26 -5.19 14.72
N MET A 11 8.71 -4.66 13.64
CA MET A 11 8.94 -5.12 12.27
C MET A 11 10.14 -4.43 11.60
N ARG A 12 10.79 -5.13 10.68
CA ARG A 12 11.77 -4.60 9.72
C ARG A 12 11.09 -4.35 8.38
N LEU A 13 10.92 -3.08 8.03
CA LEU A 13 10.18 -2.66 6.83
C LEU A 13 11.14 -2.10 5.78
N LEU A 14 10.97 -2.54 4.53
CA LEU A 14 11.60 -1.95 3.36
C LEU A 14 10.59 -1.00 2.70
N LEU A 15 10.79 0.32 2.84
CA LEU A 15 9.96 1.33 2.20
C LEU A 15 10.57 1.71 0.85
N LEU A 16 9.94 1.29 -0.24
CA LEU A 16 10.35 1.65 -1.59
C LEU A 16 9.69 2.97 -2.01
N THR A 17 10.51 3.89 -2.51
CA THR A 17 10.08 5.22 -2.99
C THR A 17 10.77 5.60 -4.31
N GLY A 18 10.48 6.77 -4.85
CA GLY A 18 11.03 7.28 -6.12
C GLY A 18 10.03 7.26 -7.27
N GLY A 19 10.44 7.79 -8.42
CA GLY A 19 9.57 8.00 -9.58
C GLY A 19 8.76 9.30 -9.50
N LYS A 20 7.79 9.44 -10.40
CA LYS A 20 6.97 10.66 -10.54
C LYS A 20 5.65 10.51 -9.78
N HIS A 21 5.53 11.17 -8.64
CA HIS A 21 4.36 11.53 -7.82
C HIS A 21 4.91 12.39 -6.64
N PRO A 22 4.09 13.00 -5.77
CA PRO A 22 4.54 13.81 -4.62
C PRO A 22 5.26 13.04 -3.49
N TYR A 23 6.13 12.08 -3.82
CA TYR A 23 6.85 11.24 -2.87
C TYR A 23 7.79 11.98 -1.93
N HIS A 24 8.23 13.18 -2.32
CA HIS A 24 9.02 14.07 -1.47
C HIS A 24 8.21 14.57 -0.26
N GLU A 25 6.88 14.65 -0.38
CA GLU A 25 5.98 14.96 0.73
C GLU A 25 5.60 13.69 1.51
N SER A 26 5.16 12.65 0.79
CA SER A 26 4.55 11.47 1.43
C SER A 26 5.56 10.55 2.13
N THR A 27 6.76 10.37 1.56
CA THR A 27 7.75 9.43 2.10
C THR A 27 8.26 9.83 3.48
N PRO A 28 8.59 11.10 3.78
CA PRO A 28 8.96 11.52 5.13
C PRO A 28 7.84 11.28 6.16
N ILE A 29 6.58 11.53 5.80
CA ILE A 29 5.43 11.31 6.69
C ILE A 29 5.26 9.82 6.98
N LEU A 30 5.26 8.99 5.93
CA LEU A 30 5.14 7.54 6.05
C LEU A 30 6.30 6.93 6.84
N THR A 31 7.53 7.41 6.61
CA THR A 31 8.71 6.97 7.37
C THR A 31 8.57 7.32 8.86
N ARG A 32 8.11 8.54 9.17
CA ARG A 32 7.88 8.99 10.56
C ARG A 32 6.78 8.18 11.23
N LEU A 33 5.67 7.92 10.53
CA LEU A 33 4.57 7.09 11.02
C LEU A 33 5.06 5.70 11.41
N LEU A 34 5.73 5.01 10.49
CA LEU A 34 6.19 3.63 10.69
C LEU A 34 7.24 3.53 11.79
N ARG A 35 8.20 4.48 11.85
CA ARG A 35 9.20 4.54 12.94
C ARG A 35 8.56 4.90 14.28
N GLY A 36 7.62 5.83 14.30
CA GLY A 36 6.86 6.21 15.50
C GLY A 36 6.00 5.08 16.04
N ALA A 37 5.60 4.12 15.19
CA ALA A 37 4.95 2.88 15.61
C ALA A 37 5.91 1.82 16.16
N GLY A 38 7.23 2.09 16.18
CA GLY A 38 8.27 1.20 16.74
C GLY A 38 8.99 0.33 15.72
N HIS A 39 8.72 0.47 14.42
CA HIS A 39 9.34 -0.34 13.37
C HIS A 39 10.72 0.18 12.94
N THR A 40 11.60 -0.72 12.51
CA THR A 40 12.81 -0.34 11.77
C THR A 40 12.44 -0.15 10.31
N VAL A 41 12.74 1.03 9.75
CA VAL A 41 12.41 1.35 8.35
C VAL A 41 13.66 1.68 7.56
N LYS A 42 13.93 0.90 6.51
CA LYS A 42 14.91 1.22 5.47
C LYS A 42 14.18 1.82 4.27
N VAL A 43 14.51 3.07 3.93
CA VAL A 43 13.99 3.72 2.73
C VAL A 43 14.93 3.41 1.57
N SER A 44 14.39 2.99 0.43
CA SER A 44 15.17 2.70 -0.79
C SER A 44 14.51 3.30 -2.02
N LYS A 45 15.26 4.16 -2.72
CA LYS A 45 14.85 4.69 -4.04
C LYS A 45 15.15 3.69 -5.16
N SER A 46 16.32 3.05 -5.11
CA SER A 46 16.82 2.18 -6.18
C SER A 46 16.21 0.78 -6.17
N ALA A 47 15.58 0.36 -5.07
CA ALA A 47 15.00 -0.97 -4.88
C ALA A 47 15.99 -2.14 -5.08
N ARG A 48 17.30 -1.90 -4.97
CA ARG A 48 18.36 -2.92 -5.17
C ARG A 48 18.24 -4.10 -4.21
N GLU A 49 17.62 -3.88 -3.06
CA GLU A 49 17.35 -4.91 -2.06
C GLU A 49 16.52 -6.04 -2.64
N LEU A 50 15.60 -5.76 -3.58
CA LEU A 50 14.75 -6.77 -4.21
C LEU A 50 15.57 -7.79 -5.01
N ALA A 51 16.69 -7.38 -5.60
CA ALA A 51 17.59 -8.28 -6.34
C ALA A 51 18.60 -8.99 -5.43
N SER A 52 18.50 -8.82 -4.10
CA SER A 52 19.42 -9.38 -3.12
C SER A 52 18.73 -10.46 -2.27
N PRO A 53 19.43 -11.55 -1.91
CA PRO A 53 18.93 -12.53 -0.93
C PRO A 53 18.58 -11.91 0.43
N THR A 54 19.06 -10.69 0.71
CA THR A 54 18.75 -9.97 1.96
C THR A 54 17.32 -9.44 2.02
N VAL A 55 16.55 -9.46 0.92
CA VAL A 55 15.14 -9.05 0.91
C VAL A 55 14.30 -9.86 1.91
N LYS A 56 14.64 -11.14 2.12
CA LYS A 56 13.96 -12.02 3.09
C LYS A 56 14.10 -11.56 4.55
N ASN A 57 15.03 -10.65 4.83
CA ASN A 57 15.24 -10.11 6.17
C ASN A 57 14.25 -8.98 6.53
N TYR A 58 13.38 -8.57 5.60
CA TYR A 58 12.29 -7.63 5.88
C TYR A 58 10.99 -8.38 6.09
N ASP A 59 10.26 -8.03 7.15
CA ASP A 59 8.96 -8.63 7.46
C ASP A 59 7.89 -8.18 6.45
N ALA A 60 8.00 -6.94 5.95
CA ALA A 60 7.18 -6.45 4.85
C ALA A 60 7.90 -5.43 3.97
N ILE A 61 7.44 -5.34 2.72
CA ILE A 61 7.71 -4.23 1.81
C ILE A 61 6.54 -3.26 1.84
N VAL A 62 6.84 -1.97 1.94
CA VAL A 62 5.88 -0.88 1.76
C VAL A 62 6.21 -0.20 0.43
N LEU A 63 5.30 -0.26 -0.54
CA LEU A 63 5.41 0.44 -1.81
C LEU A 63 4.78 1.83 -1.69
N ASN A 64 5.59 2.86 -1.86
CA ASN A 64 5.19 4.26 -2.02
C ASN A 64 5.92 4.83 -3.23
N THR A 65 5.70 4.21 -4.39
CA THR A 65 6.43 4.47 -5.64
C THR A 65 5.65 3.97 -6.84
N ARG A 66 5.72 4.69 -7.97
CA ARG A 66 5.23 4.26 -9.27
C ARG A 66 6.43 3.83 -10.09
N ARG A 67 6.48 2.57 -10.52
CA ARG A 67 7.64 1.97 -11.18
C ARG A 67 7.36 1.89 -12.67
N ARG A 68 7.90 2.85 -13.45
CA ARG A 68 7.71 2.93 -14.91
C ARG A 68 8.99 3.30 -15.64
N LYS A 69 9.09 2.87 -16.90
CA LYS A 69 10.26 3.14 -17.77
C LYS A 69 10.35 4.61 -18.14
N ASP A 70 9.23 5.27 -18.39
CA ASP A 70 9.16 6.68 -18.78
C ASP A 70 9.67 7.66 -17.71
N THR A 71 9.80 7.20 -16.46
CA THR A 71 10.37 7.95 -15.34
C THR A 71 11.72 7.41 -14.89
N ASP A 72 12.31 6.50 -15.66
CA ASP A 72 13.55 5.78 -15.35
C ASP A 72 13.55 5.18 -13.93
N ASN A 73 12.39 4.73 -13.47
CA ASN A 73 12.19 4.21 -12.12
C ASN A 73 11.67 2.76 -12.12
N HIS A 74 11.51 2.15 -13.30
CA HIS A 74 11.08 0.76 -13.45
C HIS A 74 11.98 -0.23 -12.69
N PHE A 75 11.42 -1.39 -12.36
CA PHE A 75 12.22 -2.48 -11.83
C PHE A 75 13.04 -3.14 -12.93
N THR A 76 14.25 -3.58 -12.60
CA THR A 76 14.99 -4.50 -13.45
C THR A 76 14.39 -5.91 -13.34
N THR A 77 14.65 -6.79 -14.30
CA THR A 77 14.17 -8.19 -14.25
C THR A 77 14.58 -8.92 -12.96
N ALA A 78 15.78 -8.63 -12.43
CA ALA A 78 16.22 -9.20 -11.16
C ALA A 78 15.38 -8.71 -9.97
N GLN A 79 15.00 -7.43 -9.98
CA GLN A 79 14.13 -6.85 -8.95
C GLN A 79 12.69 -7.36 -9.06
N GLU A 80 12.16 -7.49 -10.27
CA GLU A 80 10.83 -8.09 -10.51
C GLU A 80 10.76 -9.53 -9.99
N ASN A 81 11.76 -10.35 -10.35
CA ASN A 81 11.84 -11.74 -9.91
C ASN A 81 11.94 -11.85 -8.38
N GLY A 82 12.82 -11.07 -7.76
CA GLY A 82 12.99 -11.09 -6.31
C GLY A 82 11.78 -10.54 -5.55
N PHE A 83 11.09 -9.52 -6.08
CA PHE A 83 9.84 -9.02 -5.51
C PHE A 83 8.73 -10.07 -5.58
N ARG A 84 8.53 -10.69 -6.75
CA ARG A 84 7.55 -11.76 -6.95
C ARG A 84 7.81 -12.92 -6.00
N GLN A 85 9.06 -13.38 -5.93
CA GLN A 85 9.47 -14.49 -5.07
C GLN A 85 9.27 -14.15 -3.59
N TYR A 86 9.71 -12.96 -3.15
CA TYR A 86 9.54 -12.50 -1.77
C TYR A 86 8.09 -12.57 -1.31
N VAL A 87 7.15 -12.04 -2.09
CA VAL A 87 5.74 -12.09 -1.74
C VAL A 87 5.21 -13.52 -1.80
N ALA A 88 5.51 -14.26 -2.89
CA ALA A 88 5.05 -15.64 -3.05
C ALA A 88 5.50 -16.56 -1.89
N GLU A 89 6.66 -16.31 -1.29
CA GLU A 89 7.22 -17.11 -0.19
C GLU A 89 6.73 -16.70 1.21
N GLY A 90 5.92 -15.63 1.32
CA GLY A 90 5.31 -15.23 2.59
C GLY A 90 5.66 -13.83 3.06
N GLY A 91 6.44 -13.07 2.29
CA GLY A 91 6.72 -11.67 2.59
C GLY A 91 5.46 -10.81 2.57
N GLY A 92 5.32 -9.92 3.54
CA GLY A 92 4.19 -8.99 3.62
C GLY A 92 4.32 -7.86 2.59
N LEU A 93 3.21 -7.41 2.02
CA LEU A 93 3.20 -6.28 1.09
C LEU A 93 2.12 -5.26 1.46
N ILE A 94 2.51 -3.99 1.52
CA ILE A 94 1.63 -2.83 1.68
C ILE A 94 1.81 -1.98 0.42
N SER A 95 0.83 -1.99 -0.46
CA SER A 95 0.78 -1.15 -1.67
C SER A 95 -0.08 0.08 -1.43
N ILE A 96 0.44 1.25 -1.79
CA ILE A 96 -0.22 2.54 -1.55
C ILE A 96 -0.42 3.27 -2.88
N HIS A 97 -1.65 3.74 -3.09
CA HIS A 97 -2.05 4.56 -4.21
C HIS A 97 -1.69 3.92 -5.57
N ILE A 98 -1.02 4.68 -6.44
CA ILE A 98 -0.60 4.24 -7.77
C ILE A 98 0.43 3.09 -7.76
N SER A 99 0.97 2.67 -6.61
CA SER A 99 2.01 1.63 -6.54
C SER A 99 1.61 0.27 -7.11
N ALA A 100 0.31 -0.01 -7.18
CA ALA A 100 -0.18 -1.25 -7.78
C ALA A 100 -0.14 -1.24 -9.32
N GLU A 101 0.12 -0.08 -9.93
CA GLU A 101 0.26 0.05 -11.37
C GLU A 101 1.71 -0.15 -11.81
N SER A 102 1.91 -1.08 -12.74
CA SER A 102 3.18 -1.28 -13.45
C SER A 102 2.87 -1.74 -14.88
N PRO A 103 2.64 -0.81 -15.84
CA PRO A 103 2.25 -1.15 -17.20
C PRO A 103 3.22 -2.12 -17.90
N GLU A 104 4.51 -2.01 -17.60
CA GLU A 104 5.57 -2.83 -18.16
C GLU A 104 5.71 -4.20 -17.49
N TRP A 105 5.06 -4.39 -16.34
CA TRP A 105 5.11 -5.63 -15.57
C TRP A 105 3.72 -6.06 -15.09
N PRO A 106 2.94 -6.74 -15.95
CA PRO A 106 1.56 -7.14 -15.65
C PRO A 106 1.40 -8.01 -14.39
N GLU A 107 2.46 -8.69 -13.96
CA GLU A 107 2.46 -9.51 -12.74
C GLU A 107 2.23 -8.66 -11.47
N MET A 108 2.61 -7.37 -11.48
CA MET A 108 2.37 -6.46 -10.34
C MET A 108 0.90 -6.44 -9.92
N LYS A 109 -0.03 -6.41 -10.90
CA LYS A 109 -1.46 -6.43 -10.62
C LYS A 109 -1.90 -7.76 -10.01
N LYS A 110 -1.31 -8.88 -10.44
CA LYS A 110 -1.60 -10.20 -9.86
C LYS A 110 -1.17 -10.24 -8.40
N ILE A 111 0.02 -9.73 -8.11
CA ILE A 111 0.56 -9.64 -6.74
C ILE A 111 -0.31 -8.76 -5.87
N THR A 112 -0.72 -7.59 -6.37
CA THR A 112 -1.44 -6.57 -5.59
C THR A 112 -2.96 -6.79 -5.48
N GLY A 113 -3.49 -7.84 -6.10
CA GLY A 113 -4.94 -8.12 -6.12
C GLY A 113 -5.72 -7.20 -7.06
N GLY A 114 -5.11 -6.16 -7.62
CA GLY A 114 -5.78 -5.17 -8.45
C GLY A 114 -5.02 -3.86 -8.46
N GLY A 115 -5.42 -2.94 -9.33
CA GLY A 115 -4.74 -1.64 -9.43
C GLY A 115 -5.31 -0.76 -10.54
N TRP A 116 -4.69 0.41 -10.66
CA TRP A 116 -4.97 1.37 -11.72
C TRP A 116 -4.61 0.79 -13.09
N VAL A 117 -5.38 1.14 -14.12
CA VAL A 117 -5.11 0.78 -15.51
C VAL A 117 -5.10 2.06 -16.35
N THR A 118 -3.93 2.43 -16.87
CA THR A 118 -3.80 3.58 -17.77
C THR A 118 -4.74 3.44 -18.97
N GLY A 119 -5.51 4.50 -19.26
CA GLY A 119 -6.50 4.53 -20.34
C GLY A 119 -7.88 3.98 -19.97
N VAL A 120 -8.06 3.43 -18.77
CA VAL A 120 -9.35 2.90 -18.29
C VAL A 120 -9.74 3.53 -16.96
N SER A 121 -8.87 3.44 -15.96
CA SER A 121 -9.10 4.04 -14.65
C SER A 121 -9.01 5.57 -14.74
N ASN A 122 -9.79 6.24 -13.89
CA ASN A 122 -9.81 7.70 -13.78
C ASN A 122 -10.06 8.12 -12.33
N HIS A 123 -10.08 9.42 -12.06
CA HIS A 123 -10.58 9.98 -10.82
C HIS A 123 -11.17 11.38 -11.11
N PRO A 124 -12.14 11.87 -10.31
CA PRO A 124 -12.49 13.29 -10.33
C PRO A 124 -11.28 14.13 -9.88
N PRO A 125 -11.29 15.46 -10.08
CA PRO A 125 -10.24 16.32 -9.54
C PRO A 125 -9.96 16.03 -8.06
N PHE A 126 -8.70 16.14 -7.65
CA PHE A 126 -8.29 16.01 -6.25
C PHE A 126 -9.22 16.84 -5.35
N GLY A 127 -9.75 16.23 -4.29
CA GLY A 127 -10.72 16.91 -3.45
C GLY A 127 -11.20 16.09 -2.28
N ARG A 128 -12.11 16.68 -1.51
CA ARG A 128 -12.65 16.08 -0.30
C ARG A 128 -13.71 15.02 -0.62
N PHE A 129 -13.62 13.87 0.04
CA PHE A 129 -14.69 12.88 0.06
C PHE A 129 -14.66 12.04 1.36
N THR A 130 -15.77 11.35 1.63
CA THR A 130 -15.88 10.41 2.75
C THR A 130 -15.48 9.01 2.31
N VAL A 131 -14.54 8.40 3.03
CA VAL A 131 -14.19 6.98 2.93
C VAL A 131 -15.10 6.19 3.86
N HIS A 132 -15.76 5.16 3.33
CA HIS A 132 -16.63 4.28 4.10
C HIS A 132 -15.94 2.96 4.45
N VAL A 133 -16.04 2.56 5.70
CA VAL A 133 -15.60 1.25 6.19
C VAL A 133 -16.73 0.23 5.95
N ARG A 134 -16.65 -0.49 4.83
CA ARG A 134 -17.71 -1.40 4.38
C ARG A 134 -17.75 -2.70 5.18
N ASN A 135 -16.59 -3.19 5.62
CA ASN A 135 -16.49 -4.34 6.52
C ASN A 135 -15.76 -3.94 7.81
N LYS A 136 -16.53 -3.59 8.85
CA LYS A 136 -15.99 -3.18 10.16
C LYS A 136 -15.30 -4.31 10.93
N ALA A 137 -15.61 -5.57 10.61
CA ALA A 137 -14.98 -6.73 11.22
C ALA A 137 -13.63 -7.08 10.56
N HIS A 138 -13.33 -6.50 9.39
CA HIS A 138 -12.08 -6.76 8.70
C HIS A 138 -10.88 -6.34 9.57
N PRO A 139 -9.84 -7.18 9.75
CA PRO A 139 -8.71 -6.86 10.62
C PRO A 139 -8.02 -5.54 10.30
N CYS A 140 -7.90 -5.21 9.00
CA CYS A 140 -7.30 -3.95 8.55
C CYS A 140 -8.16 -2.71 8.85
N ALA A 141 -9.46 -2.88 9.12
CA ALA A 141 -10.38 -1.81 9.48
C ALA A 141 -10.53 -1.60 11.00
N ARG A 142 -9.84 -2.40 11.83
CA ARG A 142 -10.00 -2.36 13.29
C ARG A 142 -9.73 -0.97 13.87
N GLY A 143 -10.73 -0.44 14.58
CA GLY A 143 -10.68 0.87 15.24
C GLY A 143 -10.80 2.04 14.27
N ILE A 144 -11.30 1.81 13.05
CA ILE A 144 -11.51 2.82 12.02
C ILE A 144 -13.01 2.97 11.80
N ARG A 145 -13.47 4.22 11.80
CA ARG A 145 -14.82 4.62 11.36
C ARG A 145 -14.68 5.29 10.01
N ASP A 146 -15.81 5.56 9.36
CA ASP A 146 -15.86 6.42 8.19
C ASP A 146 -15.15 7.74 8.48
N PHE A 147 -14.39 8.25 7.51
CA PHE A 147 -13.57 9.44 7.69
C PHE A 147 -13.49 10.25 6.39
N GLU A 148 -13.40 11.57 6.54
CA GLU A 148 -13.12 12.45 5.42
C GLU A 148 -11.63 12.44 5.08
N THR A 149 -11.31 12.56 3.79
CA THR A 149 -9.96 12.76 3.28
C THR A 149 -9.97 13.71 2.10
N ASP A 150 -8.85 14.41 1.90
CA ASP A 150 -8.57 15.18 0.69
C ASP A 150 -7.58 14.35 -0.16
N ASP A 151 -8.06 13.75 -1.26
CA ASP A 151 -7.31 12.79 -2.07
C ASP A 151 -7.89 12.64 -3.51
N GLU A 152 -7.34 11.71 -4.30
CA GLU A 152 -7.92 11.26 -5.57
C GLU A 152 -8.82 10.02 -5.35
N LEU A 153 -10.12 10.17 -5.65
CA LEU A 153 -11.07 9.05 -5.58
C LEU A 153 -10.96 8.20 -6.86
N TYR A 154 -10.11 7.17 -6.80
CA TYR A 154 -9.89 6.26 -7.93
C TYR A 154 -11.18 5.55 -8.36
N CYS A 155 -11.45 5.59 -9.66
CA CYS A 155 -12.58 4.97 -10.33
C CYS A 155 -12.10 3.94 -11.34
N ASP A 156 -12.96 2.94 -11.58
CA ASP A 156 -12.76 1.90 -12.60
C ASP A 156 -11.39 1.20 -12.48
N LEU A 157 -11.00 0.92 -11.23
CA LEU A 157 -9.86 0.07 -10.89
C LEU A 157 -10.12 -1.35 -11.36
N ASN A 158 -9.08 -2.01 -11.85
CA ASN A 158 -9.18 -3.39 -12.26
C ASN A 158 -8.82 -4.30 -11.09
N ILE A 159 -9.85 -4.66 -10.33
CA ILE A 159 -9.80 -5.48 -9.13
C ILE A 159 -10.01 -6.95 -9.51
N GLN A 160 -9.16 -7.86 -9.00
CA GLN A 160 -9.32 -9.30 -9.24
C GLN A 160 -10.57 -9.83 -8.54
N PRO A 161 -11.28 -10.82 -9.15
CA PRO A 161 -12.41 -11.44 -8.49
C PRO A 161 -11.99 -12.18 -7.22
N GLY A 162 -12.88 -12.21 -6.23
CA GLY A 162 -12.68 -13.00 -5.00
C GLY A 162 -11.68 -12.41 -3.99
N ILE A 163 -11.27 -11.16 -4.15
CA ILE A 163 -10.45 -10.47 -3.14
C ILE A 163 -11.32 -9.79 -2.07
N ASP A 164 -10.75 -9.55 -0.90
CA ASP A 164 -11.48 -8.99 0.24
C ASP A 164 -11.41 -7.46 0.23
N VAL A 165 -12.44 -6.82 -0.32
CA VAL A 165 -12.59 -5.35 -0.34
C VAL A 165 -13.31 -4.91 0.92
N PHE A 166 -12.69 -4.00 1.69
CA PHE A 166 -13.23 -3.57 2.99
C PHE A 166 -13.42 -2.04 3.11
N LEU A 167 -12.91 -1.25 2.15
CA LEU A 167 -13.17 0.20 2.05
C LEU A 167 -13.75 0.55 0.70
N GLY A 168 -14.59 1.58 0.67
CA GLY A 168 -15.03 2.21 -0.58
C GLY A 168 -15.59 3.60 -0.40
N ALA A 169 -15.91 4.25 -1.51
CA ALA A 169 -16.65 5.51 -1.55
C ALA A 169 -17.60 5.54 -2.76
N PRO A 170 -18.81 6.10 -2.64
CA PRO A 170 -19.71 6.25 -3.77
C PRO A 170 -19.20 7.34 -4.71
N HIS A 171 -19.16 7.06 -6.01
CA HIS A 171 -18.90 8.06 -7.04
C HIS A 171 -19.60 7.68 -8.36
N ALA A 172 -20.30 8.64 -8.96
CA ALA A 172 -21.03 8.45 -10.22
C ALA A 172 -21.97 7.22 -10.21
N GLY A 173 -22.75 7.06 -9.13
CA GLY A 173 -23.72 5.97 -8.98
C GLY A 173 -23.11 4.58 -8.75
N LYS A 174 -21.79 4.48 -8.57
CA LYS A 174 -21.09 3.22 -8.30
C LYS A 174 -20.31 3.31 -7.00
N GLU A 175 -20.21 2.18 -6.31
CA GLU A 175 -19.28 2.03 -5.19
C GLU A 175 -17.87 1.82 -5.74
N ARG A 176 -16.92 2.67 -5.33
CA ARG A 176 -15.53 2.60 -5.76
C ARG A 176 -14.69 1.93 -4.67
N PRO A 177 -13.98 0.83 -4.97
CA PRO A 177 -13.14 0.14 -4.00
C PRO A 177 -11.91 0.99 -3.68
N LEU A 178 -11.64 1.21 -2.39
CA LEU A 178 -10.52 2.03 -1.94
C LEU A 178 -9.49 1.25 -1.13
N GLY A 179 -9.82 0.07 -0.63
CA GLY A 179 -8.90 -0.74 0.16
C GLY A 179 -9.32 -2.21 0.16
N TRP A 180 -8.34 -3.08 -0.07
CA TRP A 180 -8.56 -4.51 -0.17
C TRP A 180 -7.36 -5.30 0.32
N THR A 181 -7.60 -6.58 0.58
CA THR A 181 -6.54 -7.55 0.85
C THR A 181 -6.59 -8.74 -0.10
N HIS A 182 -5.42 -9.32 -0.35
CA HIS A 182 -5.24 -10.45 -1.25
C HIS A 182 -4.12 -11.36 -0.72
N LYS A 183 -4.10 -12.61 -1.19
CA LYS A 183 -2.98 -13.54 -0.98
C LYS A 183 -2.33 -13.84 -2.31
N TYR A 184 -1.01 -13.68 -2.38
CA TYR A 184 -0.20 -14.08 -3.52
C TYR A 184 0.82 -15.12 -3.06
N GLY A 185 0.64 -16.38 -3.47
CA GLY A 185 1.35 -17.49 -2.84
C GLY A 185 1.05 -17.55 -1.33
N LYS A 186 2.09 -17.54 -0.52
CA LYS A 186 2.00 -17.49 0.95
C LYS A 186 1.92 -16.06 1.51
N GLY A 187 2.20 -15.05 0.68
CA GLY A 187 2.25 -13.65 1.08
C GLY A 187 0.88 -13.05 1.33
N LYS A 188 0.83 -12.13 2.30
CA LYS A 188 -0.34 -11.31 2.61
C LYS A 188 -0.13 -9.92 2.03
N VAL A 189 -1.06 -9.51 1.16
CA VAL A 189 -0.97 -8.26 0.42
C VAL A 189 -2.12 -7.34 0.82
N PHE A 190 -1.77 -6.18 1.35
CA PHE A 190 -2.67 -5.09 1.65
C PHE A 190 -2.50 -4.01 0.56
N ASN A 191 -3.61 -3.52 0.04
CA ASN A 191 -3.59 -2.45 -0.94
C ASN A 191 -4.58 -1.34 -0.55
N LEU A 192 -4.16 -0.11 -0.76
CA LEU A 192 -4.92 1.08 -0.42
C LEU A 192 -4.83 2.06 -1.59
N ALA A 193 -5.95 2.39 -2.22
CA ALA A 193 -6.00 3.32 -3.35
C ALA A 193 -5.76 4.78 -2.95
N LEU A 194 -5.88 5.10 -1.66
CA LEU A 194 -5.59 6.42 -1.10
C LEU A 194 -4.08 6.67 -1.02
N GLY A 195 -3.68 7.94 -0.95
CA GLY A 195 -2.33 8.37 -0.60
C GLY A 195 -1.61 9.16 -1.69
N HIS A 196 -2.30 10.04 -2.44
CA HIS A 196 -1.71 10.82 -3.52
C HIS A 196 -0.51 11.69 -3.09
N ASN A 197 -0.66 12.46 -2.01
CA ASN A 197 0.30 13.47 -1.58
C ASN A 197 0.49 13.52 -0.05
N GLY A 198 1.23 14.52 0.44
CA GLY A 198 1.46 14.71 1.87
C GLY A 198 0.18 14.94 2.68
N ILE A 199 -0.82 15.61 2.11
CA ILE A 199 -2.11 15.87 2.78
C ILE A 199 -2.83 14.56 3.08
N ALA A 200 -2.98 13.69 2.07
CA ALA A 200 -3.60 12.37 2.25
C ALA A 200 -2.84 11.52 3.29
N HIS A 201 -1.50 11.57 3.29
CA HIS A 201 -0.66 10.82 4.25
C HIS A 201 -0.72 11.35 5.69
N GLN A 202 -1.14 12.61 5.89
CA GLN A 202 -1.37 13.17 7.24
C GLN A 202 -2.71 12.74 7.85
N ASN A 203 -3.65 12.24 7.04
CA ASN A 203 -4.96 11.84 7.51
C ASN A 203 -4.86 10.68 8.53
N ARG A 204 -5.50 10.83 9.70
CA ARG A 204 -5.44 9.82 10.78
C ARG A 204 -6.06 8.49 10.37
N GLY A 205 -7.12 8.50 9.56
CA GLY A 205 -7.74 7.30 9.00
C GLY A 205 -6.77 6.56 8.09
N PHE A 206 -6.14 7.28 7.15
CA PHE A 206 -5.07 6.74 6.30
C PHE A 206 -3.92 6.13 7.12
N GLN A 207 -3.38 6.87 8.09
CA GLN A 207 -2.26 6.39 8.90
C GLN A 207 -2.62 5.13 9.69
N LYS A 208 -3.84 5.08 10.25
CA LYS A 208 -4.32 3.91 10.97
C LYS A 208 -4.50 2.70 10.05
N LEU A 209 -5.00 2.91 8.83
CA LEU A 209 -5.11 1.88 7.79
C LEU A 209 -3.75 1.29 7.44
N VAL A 210 -2.75 2.13 7.19
CA VAL A 210 -1.38 1.67 6.87
C VAL A 210 -0.80 0.84 8.02
N LEU A 211 -0.93 1.29 9.28
CA LEU A 211 -0.43 0.54 10.43
C LEU A 211 -1.16 -0.79 10.62
N ASN A 212 -2.48 -0.81 10.43
CA ASN A 212 -3.26 -2.05 10.50
C ASN A 212 -2.87 -3.00 9.34
N GLY A 213 -2.62 -2.46 8.14
CA GLY A 213 -2.15 -3.21 6.98
C GLY A 213 -0.79 -3.86 7.22
N VAL A 214 0.16 -3.13 7.81
CA VAL A 214 1.45 -3.69 8.25
C VAL A 214 1.22 -4.84 9.23
N ALA A 215 0.47 -4.60 10.31
CA ALA A 215 0.24 -5.62 11.34
C ALA A 215 -0.43 -6.87 10.77
N TRP A 216 -1.40 -6.73 9.86
CA TRP A 216 -2.08 -7.85 9.22
C TRP A 216 -1.17 -8.60 8.25
N ALA A 217 -0.40 -7.89 7.42
CA ALA A 217 0.48 -8.48 6.42
C ALA A 217 1.64 -9.25 7.05
N THR A 218 2.10 -8.83 8.24
CA THR A 218 3.20 -9.49 8.97
C THR A 218 2.75 -10.50 10.03
N ALA A 219 1.44 -10.64 10.27
CA ALA A 219 0.94 -11.61 11.24
C ALA A 219 1.24 -13.05 10.76
N ARG A 220 1.94 -13.83 11.58
CA ARG A 220 2.25 -15.23 11.33
C ARG A 220 1.23 -16.14 12.00
#